data_AF-A0A4S9WLX3-F1
#
_entry.id   AF-A0A4S9WLX3-F1
#
_cell.length_a   1.000
_cell.length_b   1.000
_cell.length_c   1.000
_cell.angle_alpha   90.00
_cell.angle_beta   90.00
_cell.angle_gamma   90.00
#
_symmetry.space_group_name_H-M   'P 1'
#
loop_
_entity.id
_entity.type
_entity.pdbx_description
1 polymer ?
#
loop_
_entity_poly.entity_id
_entity_poly.type
_entity_poly.pdbx_seq_one_letter_code
_entity_poly.pdbx_strand_id
1 'polypeptide(L)'
;MSSDDPKNHIIKAAQVGFIHKLFQSQFDVVVENVTTIPRCNNNFIHFVTFASPIASDLVISGKPGAIAIPAGTAKVVCRVGNPAAMFNHAVKVENTVAMMQLTRQALSGLDIVPRVFAWSETGEPSGTGWILEEYMPGVDIDAEFFTDVPREAQRFVLNFELPPKASGFGGLAFDDSGAVTSGPFADEPYNGPYPDMESMYKGMLQAQLVEADRSRVAQG
;
A
#
# COMPACT_ATOMS: atom_id res chain seq x y z
N MET A 1 -7.01 -12.51 13.81
CA MET A 1 -5.92 -13.49 13.99
C MET A 1 -4.92 -12.90 14.97
N SER A 2 -4.41 -13.70 15.91
CA SER A 2 -3.41 -13.24 16.89
C SER A 2 -2.08 -12.92 16.19
N SER A 3 -1.28 -12.00 16.73
CA SER A 3 0.09 -11.72 16.26
C SER A 3 0.98 -12.97 16.28
N ASP A 4 0.64 -13.94 17.14
CA ASP A 4 1.45 -15.11 17.47
C ASP A 4 1.01 -16.38 16.72
N ASP A 5 0.19 -16.25 15.68
CA ASP A 5 -0.13 -17.37 14.79
C ASP A 5 1.17 -17.92 14.15
N PRO A 6 1.49 -19.22 14.30
CA PRO A 6 2.66 -19.84 13.67
C PRO A 6 2.73 -19.62 12.15
N LYS A 7 1.58 -19.48 11.47
CA LYS A 7 1.54 -19.18 10.03
C LYS A 7 2.11 -17.80 9.72
N ASN A 8 1.86 -16.82 10.58
CA ASN A 8 2.40 -15.47 10.41
C ASN A 8 3.93 -15.46 10.56
N HIS A 9 4.50 -16.32 11.41
CA HIS A 9 5.95 -16.43 11.56
C HIS A 9 6.62 -16.92 10.26
N ILE A 10 6.05 -17.96 9.63
CA ILE A 10 6.57 -18.50 8.37
C ILE A 10 6.49 -17.45 7.25
N ILE A 11 5.35 -16.76 7.13
CA ILE A 11 5.15 -15.71 6.13
C ILE A 11 6.16 -14.58 6.31
N LYS A 12 6.32 -14.07 7.55
CA LYS A 12 7.29 -13.01 7.86
C LYS A 12 8.72 -13.43 7.55
N ALA A 13 9.11 -14.66 7.87
CA ALA A 13 10.45 -15.17 7.56
C ALA A 13 10.71 -15.22 6.05
N ALA A 14 9.74 -15.66 5.25
CA ALA A 14 9.85 -15.66 3.79
C ALA A 14 9.97 -14.23 3.22
N GLN A 15 9.21 -13.27 3.77
CA GLN A 15 9.27 -11.84 3.43
C GLN A 15 10.64 -11.23 3.73
N VAL A 16 11.22 -11.53 4.89
CA VAL A 16 12.59 -11.10 5.23
C VAL A 16 13.59 -11.67 4.22
N GLY A 17 13.51 -12.96 3.89
CA GLY A 17 14.37 -13.58 2.87
C GLY A 17 14.26 -12.91 1.50
N PHE A 18 13.05 -12.57 1.06
CA PHE A 18 12.80 -11.82 -0.16
C PHE A 18 13.44 -10.42 -0.12
N ILE A 19 13.30 -9.68 0.98
CA ILE A 19 13.88 -8.34 1.14
C ILE A 19 15.41 -8.40 1.00
N HIS A 20 16.07 -9.37 1.65
CA HIS A 20 17.51 -9.58 1.49
C HIS A 20 17.88 -9.88 0.04
N LYS A 21 17.15 -10.79 -0.62
CA LYS A 21 17.36 -11.13 -2.03
C LYS A 21 17.20 -9.90 -2.93
N LEU A 22 16.16 -9.09 -2.73
CA LEU A 22 15.88 -7.89 -3.53
C LEU A 22 17.08 -6.95 -3.54
N PHE A 23 17.64 -6.62 -2.38
CA PHE A 23 18.76 -5.66 -2.29
C PHE A 23 20.12 -6.28 -2.63
N GLN A 24 20.43 -7.46 -2.10
CA GLN A 24 21.76 -8.06 -2.27
C GLN A 24 21.97 -8.62 -3.67
N SER A 25 21.01 -9.38 -4.20
CA SER A 25 21.22 -10.09 -5.47
C SER A 25 21.08 -9.20 -6.70
N GLN A 26 20.32 -8.10 -6.61
CA GLN A 26 20.03 -7.24 -7.75
C GLN A 26 20.86 -5.95 -7.75
N PHE A 27 21.24 -5.45 -6.58
CA PHE A 27 21.80 -4.10 -6.44
C PHE A 27 23.08 -4.01 -5.61
N ASP A 28 23.61 -5.15 -5.14
CA ASP A 28 24.81 -5.22 -4.29
C ASP A 28 24.71 -4.33 -3.01
N VAL A 29 23.48 -4.14 -2.51
CA VAL A 29 23.21 -3.39 -1.28
C VAL A 29 23.06 -4.36 -0.12
N VAL A 30 23.91 -4.20 0.89
CA VAL A 30 23.90 -5.04 2.09
C VAL A 30 22.84 -4.54 3.08
N VAL A 31 21.82 -5.36 3.32
CA VAL A 31 20.85 -5.17 4.40
C VAL A 31 21.46 -5.67 5.71
N GLU A 32 21.55 -4.79 6.71
CA GLU A 32 22.02 -5.12 8.06
C GLU A 32 20.93 -5.78 8.89
N ASN A 33 19.72 -5.22 8.86
CA ASN A 33 18.62 -5.67 9.70
C ASN A 33 17.26 -5.46 9.04
N VAL A 34 16.33 -6.38 9.30
CA VAL A 34 14.92 -6.27 8.94
C VAL A 34 14.07 -6.46 10.18
N THR A 35 13.44 -5.38 10.66
CA THR A 35 12.53 -5.42 11.82
C THR A 35 11.09 -5.40 11.35
N THR A 36 10.30 -6.40 11.74
CA THR A 36 8.88 -6.48 11.38
C THR A 36 8.02 -5.99 12.54
N ILE A 37 7.09 -5.08 12.29
CA ILE A 37 6.18 -4.64 13.36
C ILE A 37 5.12 -5.71 13.70
N PRO A 38 4.65 -5.77 14.96
CA PRO A 38 3.84 -6.91 15.43
C PRO A 38 2.43 -6.97 14.82
N ARG A 39 1.77 -5.81 14.67
CA ARG A 39 0.35 -5.71 14.26
C ARG A 39 0.24 -5.43 12.75
N CYS A 40 -0.23 -6.41 11.99
CA CYS A 40 -0.21 -6.38 10.53
C CYS A 40 -1.48 -7.05 9.97
N ASN A 41 -2.63 -6.35 10.07
CA ASN A 41 -3.90 -6.91 9.60
C ASN A 41 -3.95 -6.98 8.08
N ASN A 42 -3.72 -5.85 7.41
CA ASN A 42 -3.89 -5.75 5.95
C ASN A 42 -2.57 -5.94 5.20
N ASN A 43 -1.46 -5.55 5.81
CA ASN A 43 -0.10 -5.64 5.26
C ASN A 43 0.86 -6.00 6.39
N PHE A 44 1.90 -6.76 6.07
CA PHE A 44 3.10 -6.90 6.87
C PHE A 44 4.03 -5.71 6.58
N ILE A 45 4.53 -5.06 7.63
CA ILE A 45 5.38 -3.88 7.49
C ILE A 45 6.76 -4.22 8.07
N HIS A 46 7.80 -3.98 7.26
CA HIS A 46 9.18 -4.27 7.59
C HIS A 46 10.02 -3.00 7.50
N PHE A 47 10.73 -2.66 8.56
CA PHE A 47 11.79 -1.66 8.52
C PHE A 47 13.09 -2.32 8.10
N VAL A 48 13.69 -1.80 7.04
CA VAL A 48 14.91 -2.34 6.44
C VAL A 48 16.02 -1.32 6.68
N THR A 49 17.06 -1.73 7.42
CA THR A 49 18.26 -0.93 7.67
C THR A 49 19.40 -1.47 6.82
N PHE A 50 20.09 -0.60 6.11
CA PHE A 50 21.27 -0.95 5.31
C PHE A 50 22.54 -0.88 6.16
N ALA A 51 23.50 -1.77 5.91
CA ALA A 51 24.79 -1.81 6.62
C ALA A 51 25.66 -0.57 6.36
N SER A 52 25.39 0.12 5.26
CA SER A 52 25.92 1.44 4.97
C SER A 52 24.88 2.21 4.16
N PRO A 53 24.83 3.55 4.27
CA PRO A 53 23.96 4.36 3.43
C PRO A 53 24.18 4.06 1.93
N ILE A 54 23.11 4.07 1.14
CA ILE A 54 23.21 3.81 -0.30
C ILE A 54 24.15 4.84 -0.95
N ALA A 55 25.13 4.37 -1.74
CA ALA A 55 26.21 5.22 -2.26
C ALA A 55 25.76 6.16 -3.39
N SER A 56 24.79 5.75 -4.20
CA SER A 56 24.27 6.51 -5.35
C SER A 56 22.77 6.25 -5.51
N ASP A 57 22.06 7.16 -6.16
CA ASP A 57 20.63 7.00 -6.43
C ASP A 57 20.34 5.63 -7.07
N LEU A 58 19.39 4.89 -6.49
CA LEU A 58 19.09 3.51 -6.86
C LEU A 58 17.68 3.40 -7.45
N VAL A 59 17.60 3.14 -8.75
CA VAL A 59 16.33 2.89 -9.45
C VAL A 59 16.00 1.40 -9.38
N ILE A 60 14.98 1.04 -8.61
CA ILE A 60 14.52 -0.34 -8.47
C ILE A 60 13.43 -0.67 -9.48
N SER A 61 12.49 0.24 -9.71
CA SER A 61 11.47 0.09 -10.75
C SER A 61 11.21 1.42 -11.47
N GLY A 62 10.79 1.33 -12.73
CA GLY A 62 10.30 2.48 -13.51
C GLY A 62 8.78 2.61 -13.47
N LYS A 63 8.11 2.01 -12.48
CA LYS A 63 6.65 2.03 -12.41
C LYS A 63 6.11 3.42 -12.05
N PRO A 64 4.90 3.78 -12.49
CA PRO A 64 4.25 5.03 -12.11
C PRO A 64 4.25 5.26 -10.58
N GLY A 65 4.45 6.50 -10.18
CA GLY A 65 4.52 6.91 -8.77
C GLY A 65 5.77 6.48 -7.99
N ALA A 66 6.67 5.69 -8.60
CA ALA A 66 7.94 5.32 -8.02
C ALA A 66 9.06 6.30 -8.43
N ILE A 67 10.01 6.52 -7.52
CA ILE A 67 11.24 7.30 -7.75
C ILE A 67 12.47 6.51 -7.30
N ALA A 68 13.67 6.95 -7.68
CA ALA A 68 14.91 6.35 -7.16
C ALA A 68 15.00 6.48 -5.64
N ILE A 69 15.61 5.49 -4.97
CA ILE A 69 16.07 5.66 -3.59
C ILE A 69 17.25 6.64 -3.62
N PRO A 70 17.19 7.78 -2.91
CA PRO A 70 18.28 8.74 -2.93
C PRO A 70 19.56 8.20 -2.30
N ALA A 71 20.70 8.64 -2.80
CA ALA A 71 22.00 8.46 -2.14
C ALA A 71 21.95 8.96 -0.69
N GLY A 72 22.65 8.26 0.21
CA GLY A 72 22.64 8.53 1.65
C GLY A 72 21.47 7.91 2.41
N THR A 73 20.53 7.23 1.73
CA THR A 73 19.44 6.52 2.42
C THR A 73 19.99 5.36 3.24
N ALA A 74 19.76 5.38 4.55
CA ALA A 74 20.18 4.31 5.47
C ALA A 74 19.05 3.35 5.85
N LYS A 75 17.79 3.77 5.64
CA LYS A 75 16.61 3.02 6.07
C LYS A 75 15.44 3.22 5.11
N VAL A 76 14.68 2.15 4.88
CA VAL A 76 13.45 2.15 4.07
C VAL A 76 12.39 1.29 4.74
N VAL A 77 11.14 1.39 4.26
CA VAL A 77 10.01 0.57 4.71
C VAL A 77 9.56 -0.31 3.55
N CYS A 78 9.38 -1.60 3.82
CA CYS A 78 8.78 -2.54 2.89
C CYS A 78 7.42 -3.00 3.43
N ARG A 79 6.37 -2.73 2.67
CA ARG A 79 5.00 -3.17 2.88
C ARG A 79 4.74 -4.38 2.01
N VAL A 80 4.33 -5.50 2.59
CA VAL A 80 3.94 -6.71 1.83
C VAL A 80 2.49 -7.06 2.16
N GLY A 81 1.66 -7.28 1.14
CA GLY A 81 0.23 -7.59 1.34
C GLY A 81 0.02 -8.84 2.18
N ASN A 82 -0.91 -8.80 3.13
CA ASN A 82 -1.31 -9.99 3.88
C ASN A 82 -2.26 -10.85 3.03
N PRO A 83 -1.89 -12.08 2.63
CA PRO A 83 -2.76 -12.93 1.80
C PRO A 83 -4.10 -13.27 2.46
N ALA A 84 -4.19 -13.21 3.79
CA ALA A 84 -5.42 -13.48 4.54
C ALA A 84 -6.38 -12.28 4.61
N ALA A 85 -5.98 -11.11 4.10
CA ALA A 85 -6.82 -9.92 4.10
C ALA A 85 -7.80 -9.96 2.91
N MET A 86 -9.06 -9.55 3.15
CA MET A 86 -10.12 -9.50 2.14
C MET A 86 -9.97 -8.30 1.21
N PHE A 87 -8.91 -8.30 0.39
CA PHE A 87 -8.65 -7.30 -0.63
C PHE A 87 -8.44 -7.97 -1.98
N ASN A 88 -8.76 -7.25 -3.04
CA ASN A 88 -8.34 -7.56 -4.39
C ASN A 88 -6.84 -7.25 -4.51
N HIS A 89 -6.01 -8.26 -4.20
CA HIS A 89 -4.55 -8.11 -4.20
C HIS A 89 -3.98 -7.75 -5.57
N ALA A 90 -4.70 -8.01 -6.67
CA ALA A 90 -4.26 -7.65 -8.01
C ALA A 90 -4.24 -6.13 -8.26
N VAL A 91 -5.04 -5.36 -7.51
CA VAL A 91 -5.20 -3.90 -7.75
C VAL A 91 -4.83 -3.06 -6.53
N LYS A 92 -4.83 -3.64 -5.33
CA LYS A 92 -4.58 -2.94 -4.06
C LYS A 92 -3.27 -2.15 -4.04
N VAL A 93 -2.19 -2.72 -4.57
CA VAL A 93 -0.89 -2.06 -4.54
C VAL A 93 -0.89 -0.82 -5.40
N GLU A 94 -1.28 -0.96 -6.68
CA GLU A 94 -1.39 0.15 -7.61
C GLU A 94 -2.29 1.26 -7.05
N ASN A 95 -3.46 0.86 -6.53
CA ASN A 95 -4.41 1.75 -5.86
C ASN A 95 -3.77 2.55 -4.73
N THR A 96 -3.03 1.88 -3.86
CA THR A 96 -2.34 2.52 -2.73
C THR A 96 -1.30 3.52 -3.22
N VAL A 97 -0.48 3.15 -4.22
CA VAL A 97 0.55 4.05 -4.77
C VAL A 97 -0.07 5.26 -5.48
N ALA A 98 -1.12 5.06 -6.26
CA ALA A 98 -1.85 6.15 -6.93
C ALA A 98 -2.47 7.12 -5.91
N MET A 99 -3.05 6.59 -4.83
CA MET A 99 -3.56 7.40 -3.72
C MET A 99 -2.43 8.19 -3.04
N MET A 100 -1.30 7.55 -2.73
CA MET A 100 -0.15 8.24 -2.15
C MET A 100 0.37 9.35 -3.05
N GLN A 101 0.38 9.16 -4.38
CA GLN A 101 0.77 10.20 -5.32
C GLN A 101 -0.17 11.42 -5.26
N LEU A 102 -1.48 11.22 -5.31
CA LEU A 102 -2.44 12.31 -5.22
C LEU A 102 -2.39 13.00 -3.85
N THR A 103 -2.32 12.24 -2.77
CA THR A 103 -2.23 12.80 -1.42
C THR A 103 -0.95 13.62 -1.25
N ARG A 104 0.19 13.16 -1.80
CA ARG A 104 1.44 13.94 -1.77
C ARG A 104 1.34 15.23 -2.58
N GLN A 105 0.61 15.23 -3.70
CA GLN A 105 0.35 16.46 -4.46
C GLN A 105 -0.54 17.43 -3.67
N ALA A 106 -1.64 16.93 -3.10
CA ALA A 106 -2.56 17.69 -2.27
C ALA A 106 -1.89 18.28 -1.03
N LEU A 107 -0.89 17.57 -0.50
CA LEU A 107 -0.12 17.93 0.68
C LEU A 107 1.30 18.38 0.36
N SER A 108 1.56 18.91 -0.84
CA SER A 108 2.92 19.26 -1.27
C SER A 108 3.65 20.27 -0.37
N GLY A 109 2.92 21.01 0.47
CA GLY A 109 3.51 21.88 1.51
C GLY A 109 3.86 21.18 2.82
N LEU A 110 3.52 19.90 2.99
CA LEU A 110 3.75 19.08 4.18
C LEU A 110 4.50 17.80 3.81
N ASP A 111 5.66 17.58 4.42
CA ASP A 111 6.42 16.35 4.23
C ASP A 111 5.90 15.24 5.15
N ILE A 112 4.71 14.70 4.83
CA ILE A 112 4.01 13.69 5.66
C ILE A 112 3.56 12.46 4.88
N VAL A 113 3.77 12.43 3.55
CA VAL A 113 3.41 11.28 2.70
C VAL A 113 4.69 10.67 2.15
N PRO A 114 5.04 9.43 2.51
CA PRO A 114 6.33 8.86 2.14
C PRO A 114 6.46 8.75 0.63
N ARG A 115 7.68 8.94 0.14
CA ARG A 115 8.04 8.66 -1.26
C ARG A 115 8.00 7.15 -1.51
N VAL A 116 7.52 6.76 -2.69
CA VAL A 116 7.50 5.35 -3.12
C VAL A 116 8.72 5.11 -3.99
N PHE A 117 9.49 4.07 -3.68
CA PHE A 117 10.73 3.74 -4.39
C PHE A 117 10.56 2.61 -5.41
N ALA A 118 9.68 1.66 -5.10
CA ALA A 118 9.29 0.59 -6.01
C ALA A 118 8.03 -0.09 -5.49
N TRP A 119 7.35 -0.82 -6.37
CA TRP A 119 6.20 -1.62 -5.99
C TRP A 119 5.90 -2.68 -7.05
N SER A 120 5.14 -3.71 -6.67
CA SER A 120 4.65 -4.76 -7.55
C SER A 120 3.26 -5.22 -7.11
N GLU A 121 2.32 -5.44 -8.03
CA GLU A 121 0.96 -5.92 -7.75
C GLU A 121 0.96 -7.37 -7.26
N THR A 122 1.91 -8.15 -7.76
CA THR A 122 2.10 -9.57 -7.44
C THR A 122 3.60 -9.88 -7.37
N GLY A 123 3.98 -10.98 -6.74
CA GLY A 123 5.37 -11.42 -6.76
C GLY A 123 5.77 -12.32 -5.59
N GLU A 124 7.05 -12.68 -5.57
CA GLU A 124 7.66 -13.30 -4.40
C GLU A 124 7.56 -12.37 -3.17
N PRO A 125 7.51 -12.93 -1.95
CA PRO A 125 7.50 -14.37 -1.64
C PRO A 125 6.10 -14.95 -1.42
N SER A 126 5.06 -14.13 -1.37
CA SER A 126 3.72 -14.53 -0.92
C SER A 126 2.66 -14.56 -2.03
N GLY A 127 3.03 -14.25 -3.29
CA GLY A 127 2.09 -14.04 -4.39
C GLY A 127 1.31 -12.73 -4.28
N THR A 128 1.32 -12.10 -3.10
CA THR A 128 0.79 -10.77 -2.85
C THR A 128 1.78 -9.69 -3.22
N GLY A 129 1.26 -8.53 -3.65
CA GLY A 129 2.07 -7.40 -3.99
C GLY A 129 2.76 -6.72 -2.79
N TRP A 130 3.71 -5.85 -3.10
CA TRP A 130 4.52 -5.13 -2.13
C TRP A 130 4.80 -3.69 -2.57
N ILE A 131 5.11 -2.83 -1.61
CA ILE A 131 5.52 -1.42 -1.79
C ILE A 131 6.78 -1.20 -0.98
N LEU A 132 7.80 -0.64 -1.63
CA LEU A 132 9.00 -0.13 -0.99
C LEU A 132 8.89 1.39 -0.93
N GLU A 133 9.01 1.96 0.26
CA GLU A 133 8.76 3.37 0.50
C GLU A 133 9.77 3.96 1.49
N GLU A 134 9.76 5.29 1.56
CA GLU A 134 10.56 6.08 2.46
C GLU A 134 10.26 5.77 3.93
N TYR A 135 11.33 5.62 4.71
CA TYR A 135 11.21 5.67 6.16
C TYR A 135 11.10 7.12 6.62
N MET A 136 9.91 7.48 7.11
CA MET A 136 9.69 8.77 7.75
C MET A 136 9.83 8.63 9.28
N PRO A 137 10.73 9.38 9.93
CA PRO A 137 10.80 9.41 11.38
C PRO A 137 9.54 10.05 11.95
N GLY A 138 9.01 9.46 13.02
CA GLY A 138 7.83 9.98 13.69
C GLY A 138 7.55 9.23 14.98
N VAL A 139 6.53 9.70 15.70
CA VAL A 139 5.98 9.03 16.87
C VAL A 139 4.59 8.53 16.53
N ASP A 140 4.21 7.39 17.09
CA ASP A 140 2.82 6.94 17.06
C ASP A 140 2.00 7.92 17.89
N ILE A 141 0.99 8.53 17.27
CA ILE A 141 0.12 9.50 17.94
C ILE A 141 -1.23 8.88 18.31
N ASP A 142 -1.47 7.59 18.07
CA ASP A 142 -2.80 6.98 18.25
C ASP A 142 -3.35 7.18 19.68
N ALA A 143 -2.48 7.15 20.70
CA ALA A 143 -2.90 7.35 22.09
C ALA A 143 -3.24 8.82 22.39
N GLU A 144 -2.48 9.75 21.82
CA GLU A 144 -2.57 11.19 22.05
C GLU A 144 -3.54 11.88 21.07
N PHE A 145 -3.91 11.24 19.96
CA PHE A 145 -4.68 11.88 18.88
C PHE A 145 -6.05 12.33 19.38
N PHE A 146 -6.71 11.51 20.18
CA PHE A 146 -8.05 11.84 20.69
C PHE A 146 -8.04 12.67 21.97
N THR A 147 -6.90 12.76 22.67
CA THR A 147 -6.78 13.48 23.94
C THR A 147 -6.11 14.84 23.77
N ASP A 148 -4.98 14.89 23.06
CA ASP A 148 -4.03 16.00 23.07
C ASP A 148 -4.12 16.83 21.80
N VAL A 149 -4.57 16.24 20.69
CA VAL A 149 -4.81 16.98 19.44
C VAL A 149 -6.19 17.66 19.50
N PRO A 150 -6.29 18.99 19.35
CA PRO A 150 -7.59 19.68 19.34
C PRO A 150 -8.52 19.13 18.26
N ARG A 151 -9.82 19.03 18.55
CA ARG A 151 -10.84 18.51 17.60
C ARG A 151 -10.85 19.20 16.24
N GLU A 152 -10.51 20.48 16.20
CA GLU A 152 -10.41 21.24 14.95
C GLU A 152 -9.20 20.79 14.11
N ALA A 153 -8.08 20.45 14.77
CA ALA A 153 -6.90 19.88 14.12
C ALA A 153 -7.07 18.38 13.77
N GLN A 154 -7.92 17.64 14.51
CA GLN A 154 -8.32 16.28 14.14
C GLN A 154 -9.15 16.26 12.85
N ARG A 155 -9.89 17.34 12.56
CA ARG A 155 -10.71 17.50 11.35
C ARG A 155 -9.85 18.01 10.21
N PHE A 156 -9.00 17.14 9.69
CA PHE A 156 -8.30 17.42 8.44
C PHE A 156 -9.18 17.02 7.26
N VAL A 157 -9.74 18.00 6.54
CA VAL A 157 -10.43 17.77 5.28
C VAL A 157 -9.53 18.27 4.15
N LEU A 158 -9.06 17.33 3.34
CA LEU A 158 -8.36 17.66 2.09
C LEU A 158 -9.37 18.26 1.12
N ASN A 159 -9.33 19.58 0.95
CA ASN A 159 -10.03 20.24 -0.15
C ASN A 159 -9.13 20.22 -1.39
N PHE A 160 -9.08 19.07 -2.06
CA PHE A 160 -8.26 18.83 -3.23
C PHE A 160 -9.14 18.39 -4.40
N GLU A 161 -9.04 19.11 -5.52
CA GLU A 161 -9.70 18.73 -6.76
C GLU A 161 -8.98 17.54 -7.38
N LEU A 162 -9.69 16.41 -7.54
CA LEU A 162 -9.15 15.24 -8.20
C LEU A 162 -8.94 15.51 -9.70
N PRO A 163 -7.91 14.90 -10.33
CA PRO A 163 -7.79 14.92 -11.78
C PRO A 163 -9.06 14.43 -12.46
N PRO A 164 -9.46 14.99 -13.63
CA PRO A 164 -10.71 14.60 -14.29
C PRO A 164 -10.83 13.10 -14.62
N LYS A 165 -9.71 12.42 -14.89
CA LYS A 165 -9.70 10.97 -15.14
C LYS A 165 -9.86 10.13 -13.86
N ALA A 166 -9.69 10.74 -12.68
CA ALA A 166 -9.75 10.10 -11.37
C ALA A 166 -11.05 10.43 -10.60
N SER A 167 -12.07 10.97 -11.28
CA SER A 167 -13.33 11.41 -10.65
C SER A 167 -14.43 10.34 -10.57
N GLY A 168 -14.19 9.13 -11.09
CA GLY A 168 -15.11 8.00 -11.00
C GLY A 168 -15.10 7.33 -9.61
N PHE A 169 -16.13 6.55 -9.34
CA PHE A 169 -16.33 5.82 -8.10
C PHE A 169 -15.65 4.45 -8.14
N GLY A 170 -14.79 4.18 -7.17
CA GLY A 170 -13.96 2.98 -7.17
C GLY A 170 -12.67 3.22 -6.40
N GLY A 171 -11.60 2.60 -6.88
CA GLY A 171 -10.24 2.90 -6.50
C GLY A 171 -9.57 3.90 -7.46
N LEU A 172 -8.26 4.04 -7.30
CA LEU A 172 -7.35 4.71 -8.21
C LEU A 172 -6.46 3.68 -8.92
N ALA A 173 -5.96 4.04 -10.09
CA ALA A 173 -4.98 3.29 -10.88
C ALA A 173 -4.10 4.27 -11.67
N PHE A 174 -3.16 3.76 -12.47
CA PHE A 174 -2.42 4.56 -13.44
C PHE A 174 -2.84 4.24 -14.87
N ASP A 175 -2.84 5.25 -15.74
CA ASP A 175 -2.91 5.04 -17.19
C ASP A 175 -1.53 4.75 -17.80
N ASP A 176 -1.48 4.45 -19.09
CA ASP A 176 -0.24 4.13 -19.81
C ASP A 176 0.81 5.26 -19.78
N SER A 177 0.40 6.49 -19.46
CA SER A 177 1.30 7.64 -19.29
C SER A 177 1.81 7.81 -17.86
N GLY A 178 1.33 6.99 -16.93
CA GLY A 178 1.60 7.10 -15.50
C GLY A 178 0.76 8.17 -14.79
N ALA A 179 -0.28 8.69 -15.43
CA ALA A 179 -1.22 9.62 -14.80
C ALA A 179 -2.27 8.87 -13.97
N VAL A 180 -2.68 9.45 -12.85
CA VAL A 180 -3.68 8.81 -11.97
C VAL A 180 -5.06 8.88 -12.62
N THR A 181 -5.75 7.75 -12.64
CA THR A 181 -7.11 7.56 -13.18
C THR A 181 -7.97 6.79 -12.18
N SER A 182 -9.28 6.74 -12.40
CA SER A 182 -10.18 5.86 -11.65
C SER A 182 -9.89 4.40 -11.99
N GLY A 183 -9.86 3.56 -10.96
CA GLY A 183 -9.62 2.14 -11.03
C GLY A 183 -10.70 1.34 -10.26
N PRO A 184 -10.62 0.00 -10.29
CA PRO A 184 -11.53 -0.85 -9.53
C PRO A 184 -11.36 -0.67 -8.02
N PHE A 185 -12.36 -1.07 -7.23
CA PHE A 185 -12.21 -1.14 -5.79
C PHE A 185 -11.08 -2.10 -5.39
N ALA A 186 -10.32 -1.72 -4.36
CA ALA A 186 -9.34 -2.59 -3.74
C ALA A 186 -10.00 -3.62 -2.80
N ASP A 187 -11.27 -3.41 -2.42
CA ASP A 187 -12.04 -4.29 -1.54
C ASP A 187 -12.88 -5.28 -2.34
N GLU A 188 -12.74 -6.57 -2.02
CA GLU A 188 -13.62 -7.61 -2.55
C GLU A 188 -15.01 -7.54 -1.88
N PRO A 189 -16.10 -7.92 -2.57
CA PRO A 189 -16.18 -8.45 -3.94
C PRO A 189 -16.39 -7.35 -5.00
N TYR A 190 -16.20 -6.08 -4.65
CA TYR A 190 -16.61 -4.97 -5.50
C TYR A 190 -15.64 -4.77 -6.67
N ASN A 191 -16.20 -4.42 -7.83
CA ASN A 191 -15.43 -4.09 -9.03
C ASN A 191 -15.59 -2.61 -9.38
N GLY A 192 -15.22 -2.18 -10.58
CA GLY A 192 -15.32 -0.79 -11.01
C GLY A 192 -14.21 -0.50 -12.02
N PRO A 193 -13.89 0.78 -12.25
CA PRO A 193 -14.54 1.97 -11.72
C PRO A 193 -15.96 2.17 -12.27
N TYR A 194 -16.77 2.97 -11.58
CA TYR A 194 -18.11 3.39 -12.02
C TYR A 194 -18.13 4.89 -12.32
N PRO A 195 -18.90 5.32 -13.34
CA PRO A 195 -18.95 6.73 -13.72
C PRO A 195 -19.72 7.60 -12.73
N ASP A 196 -20.69 7.01 -12.01
CA ASP A 196 -21.58 7.72 -11.10
C ASP A 196 -22.01 6.85 -9.91
N MET A 197 -22.62 7.51 -8.92
CA MET A 197 -23.05 6.91 -7.67
C MET A 197 -24.15 5.86 -7.87
N GLU A 198 -25.08 6.07 -8.83
CA GLU A 198 -26.15 5.12 -9.12
C GLU A 198 -25.58 3.79 -9.64
N SER A 199 -24.67 3.87 -10.61
CA SER A 199 -23.98 2.72 -11.20
C SER A 199 -23.15 1.98 -10.15
N MET A 200 -22.47 2.71 -9.26
CA MET A 200 -21.71 2.14 -8.15
C MET A 200 -22.61 1.31 -7.23
N TYR A 201 -23.70 1.90 -6.71
CA TYR A 201 -24.60 1.17 -5.81
C TYR A 201 -25.23 -0.06 -6.47
N LYS A 202 -25.63 0.07 -7.75
CA LYS A 202 -26.17 -1.06 -8.51
C LYS A 202 -25.15 -2.19 -8.64
N GLY A 203 -23.90 -1.87 -8.98
CA GLY A 203 -22.84 -2.86 -9.10
C GLY A 203 -22.47 -3.51 -7.76
N MET A 204 -22.43 -2.74 -6.67
CA MET A 204 -22.21 -3.28 -5.32
C MET A 204 -23.32 -4.24 -4.89
N LEU A 205 -24.58 -3.89 -5.13
CA LEU A 205 -25.73 -4.77 -4.83
C LEU A 205 -25.67 -6.07 -5.65
N GLN A 206 -25.31 -5.98 -6.93
CA GLN A 206 -25.13 -7.17 -7.78
C GLN A 206 -24.01 -8.07 -7.27
N ALA A 207 -22.86 -7.51 -6.87
CA ALA A 207 -21.76 -8.29 -6.30
C ALA A 207 -22.18 -8.99 -5.00
N GLN A 208 -22.93 -8.31 -4.14
CA GLN A 208 -23.46 -8.90 -2.91
C GLN A 208 -24.47 -10.03 -3.17
N LEU A 209 -25.33 -9.90 -4.19
CA LEU A 209 -26.25 -10.97 -4.59
C LEU A 209 -25.48 -12.21 -5.06
N VAL A 210 -24.44 -12.03 -5.88
CA VAL A 210 -23.57 -13.13 -6.34
C VAL A 210 -22.87 -13.81 -5.16
N GLU A 211 -22.37 -13.05 -4.19
CA GLU A 211 -21.78 -13.63 -2.99
C GLU A 211 -22.82 -14.36 -2.12
N ALA A 212 -24.03 -13.82 -2.02
CA ALA A 212 -25.12 -14.48 -1.30
C ALA A 212 -25.47 -15.83 -1.93
N ASP A 213 -25.49 -15.92 -3.27
CA ASP A 213 -25.73 -17.17 -3.99
C ASP A 213 -24.65 -18.23 -3.74
N ARG A 214 -23.43 -17.83 -3.34
CA ARG A 214 -22.33 -18.75 -2.98
C ARG A 214 -22.43 -19.24 -1.52
N SER A 215 -23.27 -18.62 -0.70
CA SER A 215 -23.45 -18.98 0.69
C SER A 215 -24.20 -20.30 0.83
N ARG A 216 -23.60 -21.28 1.52
CA ARG A 216 -24.24 -22.58 1.82
C ARG A 216 -25.53 -22.43 2.61
N VAL A 217 -25.68 -21.35 3.40
CA VAL A 217 -26.89 -21.06 4.17
C VAL A 217 -28.05 -20.62 3.27
N ALA A 218 -27.75 -19.97 2.14
CA ALA A 218 -28.76 -19.52 1.19
C ALA A 218 -29.16 -20.62 0.18
N GLN A 219 -28.36 -21.67 0.03
CA GLN A 219 -28.58 -22.76 -0.93
C GLN A 219 -29.48 -23.89 -0.41
N GLY A 220 -29.80 -23.92 0.90
CA GLY A 220 -30.61 -24.96 1.54
C GLY A 220 -29.79 -26.14 2.05
#